data_AF-A0A6U9W8E7-F1
#
_entry.id   AF-A0A6U9W8E7-F1
#
_cell.length_a   1.000
_cell.length_b   1.000
_cell.length_c   1.000
_cell.angle_alpha   90.00
_cell.angle_beta   90.00
_cell.angle_gamma   90.00
#
_symmetry.space_group_name_H-M   'P 1'
#
loop_
_entity.id
_entity.type
_entity.pdbx_description
1 polymer ?
#
loop_
_entity_poly.entity_id
_entity_poly.type
_entity_poly.pdbx_seq_one_letter_code
_entity_poly.pdbx_strand_id
1 'polypeptide(L)'
;MNDRQARQEKEKYMEQMTRLSTMEVFTMEKYRDELQMGVDGGGIMTKISFMQTKEIKQAKEVVEVVEKIIEVVGPDATAEDLIQMDRLQRLRVATEANKTLEEISIMVSQITNMDVMQKTLRKRHLEGRPIPPDKETMQSVIQKDALSVLSKAQKEMMKSRQENNARRMARKRRR
;
A
#
# COMPACT_ATOMS: atom_id res chain seq x y z
N MET A 1 11.20 -11.64 -29.57
CA MET A 1 11.84 -10.98 -28.41
C MET A 1 10.85 -10.60 -27.29
N ASN A 2 9.54 -10.43 -27.55
CA ASN A 2 8.55 -10.07 -26.52
C ASN A 2 8.19 -11.18 -25.50
N ASP A 3 8.23 -12.46 -25.87
CA ASP A 3 7.79 -13.56 -24.98
C ASP A 3 8.70 -13.80 -23.77
N ARG A 4 10.01 -13.57 -23.90
CA ARG A 4 10.98 -13.82 -22.83
C ARG A 4 10.85 -12.78 -21.71
N GLN A 5 10.60 -11.52 -22.07
CA GLN A 5 10.38 -10.45 -21.11
C GLN A 5 9.05 -10.65 -20.36
N ALA A 6 7.96 -10.94 -21.08
CA ALA A 6 6.65 -11.19 -20.44
C ALA A 6 6.66 -12.36 -19.45
N ARG A 7 7.39 -13.45 -19.76
CA ARG A 7 7.55 -14.58 -18.83
C ARG A 7 8.31 -14.19 -17.56
N GLN A 8 9.44 -13.50 -17.70
CA GLN A 8 10.22 -13.02 -16.56
C GLN A 8 9.40 -12.06 -15.67
N GLU A 9 8.55 -11.22 -16.27
CA GLU A 9 7.68 -10.33 -15.51
C GLU A 9 6.60 -11.07 -14.73
N LYS A 10 6.00 -12.09 -15.35
CA LYS A 10 5.01 -12.94 -14.69
C LYS A 10 5.62 -13.75 -13.55
N GLU A 11 6.82 -14.31 -13.74
CA GLU A 11 7.54 -15.04 -12.69
C GLU A 11 7.84 -14.14 -11.50
N LYS A 12 8.42 -12.95 -11.73
CA LYS A 12 8.71 -11.98 -10.67
C LYS A 12 7.44 -11.54 -9.94
N TYR A 13 6.36 -11.30 -10.67
CA TYR A 13 5.07 -10.96 -10.07
C TYR A 13 4.58 -12.09 -9.15
N MET A 14 4.60 -13.34 -9.62
CA MET A 14 4.14 -14.48 -8.84
C MET A 14 5.02 -14.74 -7.61
N GLU A 15 6.33 -14.61 -7.74
CA GLU A 15 7.28 -14.72 -6.63
C GLU A 15 6.95 -13.69 -5.53
N GLN A 16 6.72 -12.43 -5.92
CA GLN A 16 6.36 -11.36 -5.00
C GLN A 16 5.01 -11.59 -4.32
N MET A 17 3.97 -11.97 -5.08
CA MET A 17 2.65 -12.25 -4.50
C MET A 17 2.70 -13.45 -3.55
N THR A 18 3.55 -14.44 -3.86
CA THR A 18 3.79 -15.59 -2.98
C THR A 18 4.44 -15.14 -1.68
N ARG A 19 5.50 -14.33 -1.74
CA ARG A 19 6.16 -13.76 -0.55
C ARG A 19 5.20 -12.98 0.34
N LEU A 20 4.35 -12.14 -0.25
CA LEU A 20 3.34 -11.40 0.51
C LEU A 20 2.30 -12.32 1.15
N SER A 21 1.92 -13.39 0.47
CA SER A 21 0.89 -14.33 0.94
C SER A 21 1.36 -15.17 2.13
N THR A 22 2.66 -15.43 2.25
CA THR A 22 3.25 -16.17 3.38
C THR A 22 3.65 -15.26 4.53
N MET A 23 3.70 -13.94 4.31
CA MET A 23 4.00 -12.96 5.34
C MET A 23 2.90 -12.93 6.41
N GLU A 24 3.27 -12.99 7.69
CA GLU A 24 2.28 -13.06 8.77
C GLU A 24 1.62 -11.71 9.07
N VAL A 25 2.45 -10.67 9.23
CA VAL A 25 2.04 -9.29 9.56
C VAL A 25 2.77 -8.34 8.65
N PHE A 26 2.08 -7.32 8.15
CA PHE A 26 2.64 -6.25 7.31
C PHE A 26 2.97 -5.02 8.17
N THR A 27 4.20 -4.94 8.67
CA THR A 27 4.70 -3.83 9.51
C THR A 27 5.34 -2.74 8.65
N MET A 28 5.57 -1.56 9.24
CA MET A 28 6.27 -0.45 8.59
C MET A 28 7.69 -0.83 8.16
N GLU A 29 8.40 -1.60 8.97
CA GLU A 29 9.71 -2.14 8.58
C GLU A 29 9.62 -3.01 7.32
N LYS A 30 8.66 -3.93 7.26
CA LYS A 30 8.48 -4.77 6.06
C LYS A 30 8.06 -3.95 4.85
N TYR A 31 7.27 -2.88 5.04
CA TYR A 31 6.94 -1.95 3.97
C TYR A 31 8.19 -1.23 3.44
N ARG A 32 9.07 -0.75 4.33
CA ARG A 32 10.37 -0.17 3.97
C ARG A 32 11.22 -1.18 3.19
N ASP A 33 11.34 -2.41 3.67
CA ASP A 33 12.15 -3.43 3.01
C ASP A 33 11.61 -3.75 1.61
N GLU A 34 10.29 -3.84 1.46
CA GLU A 34 9.65 -4.05 0.15
C GLU A 34 9.85 -2.87 -0.82
N LEU A 35 9.88 -1.63 -0.31
CA LEU A 35 10.23 -0.45 -1.08
C LEU A 35 11.69 -0.45 -1.49
N GLN A 36 12.60 -0.76 -0.56
CA GLN A 36 14.04 -0.80 -0.77
C GLN A 36 14.42 -1.86 -1.80
N MET A 37 13.86 -3.07 -1.67
CA MET A 37 13.98 -4.10 -2.71
C MET A 37 13.48 -3.58 -4.06
N GLY A 38 12.44 -2.75 -4.08
CA GLY A 38 11.92 -2.09 -5.28
C GLY A 38 12.95 -1.17 -5.93
N VAL A 39 13.56 -0.29 -5.12
CA VAL A 39 14.65 0.61 -5.52
C VAL A 39 15.83 -0.16 -6.09
N ASP A 40 16.18 -1.29 -5.48
CA ASP A 40 17.29 -2.15 -5.89
C ASP A 40 16.95 -3.08 -7.07
N GLY A 41 15.72 -2.98 -7.63
CA GLY A 41 15.29 -3.67 -8.85
C GLY A 41 14.60 -5.02 -8.66
N GLY A 42 14.24 -5.41 -7.42
CA GLY A 42 13.62 -6.69 -7.05
C GLY A 42 12.26 -6.64 -6.33
N GLY A 43 11.79 -5.47 -5.88
CA GLY A 43 10.59 -5.33 -5.03
C GLY A 43 9.28 -5.00 -5.75
N ILE A 44 8.18 -5.06 -4.97
CA ILE A 44 6.77 -4.96 -5.38
C ILE A 44 6.44 -3.68 -6.16
N MET A 45 7.18 -2.60 -5.88
CA MET A 45 6.74 -1.23 -6.17
C MET A 45 7.17 -0.69 -7.54
N THR A 46 8.16 -1.30 -8.20
CA THR A 46 8.59 -0.86 -9.55
C THR A 46 7.64 -1.30 -10.65
N LYS A 47 6.72 -2.24 -10.37
CA LYS A 47 5.87 -2.83 -11.41
C LYS A 47 4.39 -2.93 -11.10
N ILE A 48 3.88 -2.59 -9.91
CA ILE A 48 2.42 -2.47 -9.68
C ILE A 48 1.94 -1.07 -10.05
N SER A 49 0.97 -0.99 -10.97
CA SER A 49 0.54 0.23 -11.69
C SER A 49 -0.11 1.33 -10.83
N PHE A 50 -0.06 1.29 -9.49
CA PHE A 50 -0.60 2.37 -8.67
C PHE A 50 0.35 3.57 -8.53
N MET A 51 1.64 3.42 -8.92
CA MET A 51 2.65 4.48 -8.91
C MET A 51 3.22 4.74 -10.31
N GLN A 52 2.37 4.94 -11.31
CA GLN A 52 2.88 5.53 -12.56
C GLN A 52 3.09 7.03 -12.37
N THR A 53 4.33 7.45 -12.11
CA THR A 53 5.08 8.44 -12.93
C THR A 53 6.38 8.87 -12.22
N LYS A 54 7.53 8.73 -12.92
CA LYS A 54 8.88 9.29 -12.63
C LYS A 54 9.75 8.64 -11.54
N GLU A 55 10.69 7.83 -12.04
CA GLU A 55 12.07 7.60 -11.56
C GLU A 55 12.33 7.12 -10.12
N ILE A 56 13.33 6.24 -10.01
CA ILE A 56 13.96 5.71 -8.78
C ILE A 56 14.17 6.78 -7.67
N LYS A 57 14.34 8.05 -8.04
CA LYS A 57 14.42 9.18 -7.09
C LYS A 57 13.16 9.31 -6.23
N GLN A 58 11.97 9.19 -6.82
CA GLN A 58 10.72 9.22 -6.05
C GLN A 58 10.59 7.99 -5.15
N ALA A 59 11.09 6.83 -5.57
CA ALA A 59 11.09 5.65 -4.72
C ALA A 59 12.01 5.82 -3.50
N LYS A 60 13.17 6.45 -3.66
CA LYS A 60 14.05 6.82 -2.54
C LYS A 60 13.41 7.84 -1.60
N GLU A 61 12.77 8.88 -2.15
CA GLU A 61 12.02 9.84 -1.34
C GLU A 61 10.90 9.16 -0.53
N VAL A 62 10.20 8.18 -1.12
CA VAL A 62 9.17 7.42 -0.40
C VAL A 62 9.78 6.57 0.72
N VAL A 63 10.94 5.93 0.49
CA VAL A 63 11.68 5.22 1.55
C VAL A 63 12.06 6.16 2.69
N GLU A 64 12.62 7.33 2.38
CA GLU A 64 13.00 8.33 3.40
C GLU A 64 11.78 8.77 4.23
N VAL A 65 10.63 9.02 3.60
CA VAL A 65 9.42 9.37 4.36
C VAL A 65 8.95 8.21 5.24
N VAL A 66 9.04 6.98 4.77
CA VAL A 66 8.70 5.78 5.55
C VAL A 66 9.64 5.62 6.74
N GLU A 67 10.92 5.90 6.59
CA GLU A 67 11.87 5.93 7.71
C GLU A 67 11.47 6.98 8.75
N LYS A 68 11.01 8.16 8.34
CA LYS A 68 10.47 9.17 9.27
C LYS A 68 9.18 8.74 9.95
N ILE A 69 8.32 8.01 9.24
CA ILE A 69 7.15 7.39 9.87
C ILE A 69 7.62 6.39 10.94
N ILE A 70 8.58 5.52 10.62
CA ILE A 70 9.14 4.53 11.55
C ILE A 70 9.77 5.19 12.77
N GLU A 71 10.50 6.30 12.61
CA GLU A 71 11.08 7.05 13.73
C GLU A 71 10.01 7.56 14.72
N VAL A 72 8.81 7.91 14.24
CA VAL A 72 7.74 8.45 15.07
C VAL A 72 6.84 7.37 15.68
N VAL A 73 6.50 6.33 14.92
CA VAL A 73 5.51 5.30 15.36
C VAL A 73 6.12 3.94 15.68
N GLY A 74 7.39 3.73 15.35
CA GLY A 74 8.12 2.46 15.55
C GLY A 74 8.08 1.53 14.33
N PRO A 75 9.05 0.60 14.23
CA PRO A 75 9.19 -0.32 13.09
C PRO A 75 8.07 -1.37 13.01
N ASP A 76 7.53 -1.77 14.16
CA ASP A 76 6.46 -2.76 14.28
C ASP A 76 5.06 -2.18 14.04
N ALA A 77 4.95 -0.87 13.83
CA ALA A 77 3.68 -0.23 13.54
C ALA A 77 3.03 -0.84 12.30
N THR A 78 1.70 -0.97 12.33
CA THR A 78 0.88 -1.49 11.25
C THR A 78 0.13 -0.37 10.55
N ALA A 79 -0.54 -0.69 9.44
CA ALA A 79 -1.43 0.27 8.78
C ALA A 79 -2.56 0.80 9.69
N GLU A 80 -2.98 0.03 10.70
CA GLU A 80 -4.00 0.47 11.65
C GLU A 80 -3.47 1.54 12.59
N ASP A 81 -2.24 1.39 13.07
CA ASP A 81 -1.56 2.39 13.92
C ASP A 81 -1.39 3.71 13.16
N LEU A 82 -1.08 3.65 11.87
CA LEU A 82 -1.00 4.85 11.02
C LEU A 82 -2.34 5.58 10.87
N ILE A 83 -3.45 4.84 10.75
CA ILE A 83 -4.78 5.43 10.69
C ILE A 83 -5.13 6.10 12.02
N GLN A 84 -4.69 5.51 13.12
CA GLN A 84 -4.97 5.99 14.47
C GLN A 84 -3.99 7.05 14.99
N MET A 85 -2.94 7.38 14.23
CA MET A 85 -2.00 8.46 14.60
C MET A 85 -2.75 9.72 15.00
N ASP A 86 -2.38 10.24 16.16
CA ASP A 86 -2.92 11.49 16.67
C ASP A 86 -2.43 12.69 15.83
N ARG A 87 -3.00 13.87 16.08
CA ARG A 87 -2.64 15.08 15.35
C ARG A 87 -1.17 15.46 15.52
N LEU A 88 -0.60 15.23 16.71
CA LEU A 88 0.77 15.61 17.02
C LEU A 88 1.76 14.72 16.28
N GLN A 89 1.54 13.41 16.27
CA GLN A 89 2.33 12.42 15.53
C GLN A 89 2.30 12.72 14.02
N ARG A 90 1.10 12.97 13.46
CA ARG A 90 0.98 13.34 12.03
C ARG A 90 1.75 14.61 11.69
N LEU A 91 1.72 15.61 12.57
CA LEU A 91 2.48 16.85 12.39
C LEU A 91 3.99 16.60 12.48
N ARG A 92 4.45 15.79 13.44
CA ARG A 92 5.87 15.42 13.57
C ARG A 92 6.37 14.73 12.30
N VAL A 93 5.67 13.71 11.82
CA VAL A 93 6.00 13.02 10.57
C VAL A 93 6.05 14.02 9.41
N ALA A 94 5.04 14.89 9.27
CA ALA A 94 5.01 15.88 8.19
C ALA A 94 6.20 16.84 8.26
N THR A 95 6.57 17.31 9.45
CA THR A 95 7.72 18.20 9.65
C THR A 95 9.05 17.51 9.38
N GLU A 96 9.26 16.31 9.92
CA GLU A 96 10.52 15.56 9.76
C GLU A 96 10.73 15.08 8.33
N ALA A 97 9.65 14.70 7.64
CA ALA A 97 9.67 14.29 6.25
C ALA A 97 9.67 15.47 5.26
N ASN A 98 9.52 16.71 5.74
CA ASN A 98 9.33 17.91 4.93
C ASN A 98 8.20 17.75 3.89
N LYS A 99 7.04 17.24 4.33
CA LYS A 99 5.84 17.00 3.53
C LYS A 99 4.63 17.68 4.15
N THR A 100 3.61 17.92 3.34
CA THR A 100 2.31 18.40 3.82
C THR A 100 1.53 17.27 4.52
N LEU A 101 0.60 17.64 5.41
CA LEU A 101 -0.33 16.68 6.02
C LEU A 101 -1.18 15.92 4.98
N GLU A 102 -1.44 16.55 3.82
CA GLU A 102 -2.13 15.91 2.71
C GLU A 102 -1.28 14.80 2.08
N GLU A 103 0.00 15.07 1.81
CA GLU A 103 0.95 14.07 1.32
C GLU A 103 1.13 12.91 2.30
N ILE A 104 1.28 13.19 3.60
CA ILE A 104 1.30 12.13 4.63
C ILE A 104 0.02 11.29 4.59
N SER A 105 -1.14 11.94 4.45
CA SER A 105 -2.43 11.22 4.35
C SER A 105 -2.54 10.35 3.10
N ILE A 106 -1.96 10.79 1.98
CA ILE A 106 -1.86 9.99 0.75
C ILE A 106 -0.95 8.78 0.97
N MET A 107 0.20 8.95 1.63
CA MET A 107 1.12 7.83 1.91
C MET A 107 0.49 6.80 2.87
N VAL A 108 -0.17 7.25 3.93
CA VAL A 108 -0.94 6.36 4.83
C VAL A 108 -2.00 5.58 4.04
N SER A 109 -2.63 6.20 3.03
CA SER A 109 -3.54 5.48 2.13
C SER A 109 -2.86 4.36 1.37
N GLN A 110 -1.67 4.62 0.82
CA GLN A 110 -0.95 3.67 -0.02
C GLN A 110 -0.50 2.47 0.82
N ILE A 111 0.03 2.73 2.02
CA ILE A 111 0.40 1.69 2.99
C ILE A 111 -0.82 0.85 3.37
N THR A 112 -1.96 1.50 3.66
CA THR A 112 -3.19 0.79 3.98
C THR A 112 -3.66 -0.11 2.83
N ASN A 113 -3.59 0.38 1.58
CA ASN A 113 -3.98 -0.44 0.42
C ASN A 113 -3.06 -1.66 0.27
N MET A 114 -1.77 -1.52 0.57
CA MET A 114 -0.81 -2.61 0.53
C MET A 114 -1.06 -3.64 1.64
N ASP A 115 -1.35 -3.20 2.86
CA ASP A 115 -1.75 -4.08 3.97
C ASP A 115 -3.01 -4.88 3.63
N VAL A 116 -4.02 -4.25 3.02
CA VAL A 116 -5.24 -4.93 2.58
C VAL A 116 -4.94 -5.98 1.52
N MET A 117 -4.07 -5.66 0.54
CA MET A 117 -3.63 -6.62 -0.46
C MET A 117 -2.90 -7.80 0.17
N GLN A 118 -1.96 -7.54 1.09
CA GLN A 118 -1.21 -8.56 1.80
C GLN A 118 -2.15 -9.48 2.60
N LYS A 119 -3.06 -8.92 3.40
CA LYS A 119 -4.04 -9.70 4.18
C LYS A 119 -4.96 -10.53 3.28
N THR A 120 -5.35 -9.99 2.13
CA THR A 120 -6.14 -10.73 1.13
C THR A 120 -5.37 -11.93 0.60
N LEU A 121 -4.11 -11.71 0.20
CA LEU A 121 -3.23 -12.77 -0.29
C LEU A 121 -2.99 -13.85 0.78
N ARG A 122 -2.70 -13.45 2.01
CA ARG A 122 -2.50 -14.36 3.13
C ARG A 122 -3.73 -15.21 3.41
N LYS A 123 -4.91 -14.58 3.48
CA LYS A 123 -6.18 -15.30 3.65
C LYS A 123 -6.35 -16.38 2.58
N ARG A 124 -6.11 -16.03 1.31
CA ARG A 124 -6.23 -16.98 0.19
C ARG A 124 -5.24 -18.12 0.32
N HIS A 125 -3.99 -17.83 0.69
CA HIS A 125 -2.97 -18.85 0.93
C HIS A 125 -3.40 -19.83 2.03
N LEU A 126 -3.88 -19.33 3.16
CA LEU A 126 -4.38 -20.15 4.27
C LEU A 126 -5.62 -20.98 3.89
N GLU A 127 -6.45 -20.48 2.99
CA GLU A 127 -7.64 -21.17 2.48
C GLU A 127 -7.34 -22.10 1.27
N GLY A 128 -6.08 -22.23 0.85
CA GLY A 128 -5.69 -23.01 -0.33
C GLY A 128 -6.23 -22.46 -1.66
N ARG A 129 -6.62 -21.19 -1.70
CA ARG A 129 -7.11 -20.51 -2.90
C ARG A 129 -5.94 -20.01 -3.75
N PRO A 130 -6.08 -19.99 -5.09
CA PRO A 130 -5.00 -19.56 -5.97
C PRO A 130 -4.65 -18.08 -5.76
N ILE A 131 -3.35 -17.79 -5.79
CA ILE A 131 -2.82 -16.43 -5.86
C ILE A 131 -3.22 -15.83 -7.22
N PRO A 132 -3.74 -14.59 -7.27
CA PRO A 132 -4.07 -13.93 -8.53
C PRO A 132 -2.86 -13.89 -9.47
N PRO A 133 -3.00 -14.26 -10.76
CA PRO A 133 -1.87 -14.35 -11.70
C PRO A 133 -1.46 -13.02 -12.31
N ASP A 134 -2.25 -11.96 -12.12
CA ASP A 134 -2.04 -10.63 -12.68
C ASP A 134 -2.77 -9.55 -11.86
N LYS A 135 -2.50 -8.28 -12.20
CA LYS A 135 -3.02 -7.11 -11.50
C LYS A 135 -4.54 -6.94 -11.61
N GLU A 136 -5.13 -7.27 -12.75
CA GLU A 136 -6.57 -7.11 -12.96
C GLU A 136 -7.34 -8.09 -12.08
N THR A 137 -6.88 -9.34 -12.07
CA THR A 137 -7.41 -10.39 -11.21
C THR A 137 -7.19 -10.05 -9.74
N MET A 138 -6.02 -9.49 -9.38
CA MET A 138 -5.75 -9.02 -8.02
C MET A 138 -6.77 -7.97 -7.58
N GLN A 139 -7.04 -6.97 -8.41
CA GLN A 139 -7.99 -5.92 -8.09
C GLN A 139 -9.41 -6.48 -7.86
N SER A 140 -9.85 -7.42 -8.70
CA SER A 140 -11.13 -8.12 -8.52
C SER A 140 -11.19 -8.89 -7.20
N VAL A 141 -10.10 -9.59 -6.87
CA VAL A 141 -9.98 -10.39 -5.65
C VAL A 141 -9.98 -9.50 -4.42
N ILE A 142 -9.23 -8.40 -4.41
CA ILE A 142 -9.28 -7.41 -3.33
C ILE A 142 -10.70 -6.89 -3.17
N GLN A 143 -11.40 -6.51 -4.24
CA GLN A 143 -12.79 -6.02 -4.11
C GLN A 143 -13.74 -7.04 -3.50
N LYS A 144 -13.58 -8.33 -3.82
CA LYS A 144 -14.42 -9.42 -3.29
C LYS A 144 -14.08 -9.74 -1.84
N ASP A 145 -12.80 -9.85 -1.52
CA ASP A 145 -12.32 -10.36 -0.23
C ASP A 145 -12.04 -9.22 0.78
N ALA A 146 -11.92 -7.95 0.36
CA ALA A 146 -11.54 -6.80 1.19
C ALA A 146 -12.42 -6.67 2.44
N LEU A 147 -13.74 -6.79 2.32
CA LEU A 147 -14.65 -6.62 3.45
C LEU A 147 -14.38 -7.59 4.61
N SER A 148 -13.80 -8.75 4.30
CA SER A 148 -13.47 -9.78 5.28
C SER A 148 -12.08 -9.62 5.92
N VAL A 149 -11.20 -8.80 5.33
CA VAL A 149 -9.83 -8.59 5.81
C VAL A 149 -9.58 -7.19 6.38
N LEU A 150 -10.47 -6.24 6.09
CA LEU A 150 -10.40 -4.87 6.60
C LEU A 150 -10.71 -4.80 8.10
N SER A 151 -9.86 -4.08 8.85
CA SER A 151 -10.16 -3.70 10.23
C SER A 151 -11.28 -2.66 10.30
N LYS A 152 -11.80 -2.40 11.52
CA LYS A 152 -12.84 -1.38 11.72
C LYS A 152 -12.35 0.01 11.28
N ALA A 153 -11.14 0.40 11.70
CA ALA A 153 -10.53 1.67 11.34
C ALA A 153 -10.37 1.81 9.82
N GLN A 154 -9.98 0.73 9.13
CA GLN A 154 -9.84 0.74 7.66
C GLN A 154 -11.19 0.88 6.95
N LYS A 155 -12.25 0.21 7.43
CA LYS A 155 -13.62 0.36 6.90
C LYS A 155 -14.13 1.79 7.06
N GLU A 156 -13.92 2.40 8.23
CA GLU A 156 -14.32 3.78 8.51
C GLU A 156 -13.57 4.78 7.63
N MET A 157 -12.26 4.62 7.47
CA MET A 157 -11.47 5.45 6.58
C MET A 157 -11.96 5.36 5.12
N MET A 158 -12.26 4.16 4.62
CA MET A 158 -12.81 3.98 3.28
C MET A 158 -14.16 4.67 3.11
N LYS A 159 -15.06 4.52 4.09
CA LYS A 159 -16.38 5.17 4.08
C LYS A 159 -16.25 6.70 4.09
N SER A 160 -15.44 7.25 4.99
CA SER A 160 -15.18 8.70 5.09
C SER A 160 -14.67 9.28 3.76
N ARG A 161 -13.79 8.57 3.06
CA ARG A 161 -13.29 8.99 1.74
C ARG A 161 -14.38 9.00 0.67
N GLN A 162 -15.21 7.95 0.63
CA GLN A 162 -16.33 7.89 -0.31
C GLN A 162 -17.31 9.05 -0.07
N GLU A 163 -17.63 9.33 1.19
CA GLU A 163 -18.51 10.46 1.56
C GLU A 163 -17.92 11.82 1.19
N ASN A 164 -16.64 12.04 1.49
CA ASN A 164 -15.96 13.30 1.15
C ASN A 164 -15.87 13.51 -0.36
N ASN A 165 -15.60 12.45 -1.13
CA ASN A 165 -15.57 12.53 -2.58
C ASN A 165 -16.96 12.79 -3.16
N ALA A 166 -18.00 12.12 -2.66
CA ALA A 166 -19.39 12.36 -3.05
C ALA A 166 -19.82 13.81 -2.76
N ARG A 167 -19.47 14.36 -1.59
CA ARG A 167 -19.71 15.77 -1.24
C ARG A 167 -18.98 16.73 -2.19
N ARG A 168 -17.73 16.44 -2.53
CA ARG A 168 -16.94 17.26 -3.47
C ARG A 168 -17.54 17.24 -4.88
N MET A 169 -18.00 16.09 -5.35
CA MET A 169 -18.69 15.94 -6.64
C MET A 169 -20.04 16.64 -6.66
N ALA A 170 -20.83 16.54 -5.58
CA ALA A 170 -22.10 17.26 -5.45
C ALA A 170 -21.92 18.78 -5.48
N ARG A 171 -20.86 19.31 -4.86
CA ARG A 171 -20.50 20.74 -4.91
C ARG A 171 -20.08 21.19 -6.31
N LYS A 172 -19.33 20.36 -7.05
CA LYS A 172 -18.93 20.66 -8.44
C LYS A 172 -20.11 20.67 -9.41
N ARG A 173 -21.13 19.80 -9.20
CA ARG A 173 -22.34 19.76 -10.03
C ARG A 173 -23.32 20.91 -9.81
N ARG A 174 -23.13 21.68 -8.73
CA ARG A 174 -23.96 22.85 -8.36
C ARG A 174 -23.36 24.19 -8.80
N ARG A 175 -22.17 24.18 -9.40
CA ARG A 175 -21.51 25.34 -10.00
C ARG A 175 -21.54 25.17 -11.51
#